data_AF-A0A841LEL9-F1
#
_entry.id   AF-A0A841LEL9-F1
#
_cell.length_a   1.000
_cell.length_b   1.000
_cell.length_c   1.000
_cell.angle_alpha   90.00
_cell.angle_beta   90.00
_cell.angle_gamma   90.00
#
_symmetry.space_group_name_H-M   'P 1'
#
loop_
_entity.id
_entity.type
_entity.pdbx_description
1 polymer ?
#
loop_
_entity_poly.entity_id
_entity_poly.type
_entity_poly.pdbx_seq_one_letter_code
_entity_poly.pdbx_strand_id
1 'polypeptide(L)' 'AVEYATLEWVDWFNHRRLLEPIGNIPPAEAEERYYPMTSTSAIVA' A
#
# COMPACT_ATOMS: atom_id res chain seq x y z
N ALA A 1 7.83 0.21 -21.05
CA ALA A 1 8.37 1.48 -20.51
C ALA A 1 7.40 2.10 -19.52
N VAL A 2 6.14 2.36 -19.90
CA VAL A 2 5.11 2.92 -18.98
C VAL A 2 4.85 2.03 -17.77
N GLU A 3 4.79 0.70 -17.96
CA GLU A 3 4.54 -0.25 -16.86
C GLU A 3 5.57 -0.14 -15.73
N TYR A 4 6.85 0.04 -16.04
CA TYR A 4 7.89 0.23 -15.03
C TYR A 4 7.73 1.56 -14.29
N ALA A 5 7.45 2.64 -15.01
CA ALA A 5 7.18 3.94 -14.37
C ALA A 5 5.95 3.87 -13.45
N THR A 6 4.92 3.11 -13.83
CA THR A 6 3.76 2.88 -12.97
C THR A 6 4.14 2.07 -11.72
N LEU A 7 4.95 1.01 -11.85
CA LEU A 7 5.42 0.23 -10.71
C LEU A 7 6.25 1.07 -9.74
N GLU A 8 7.15 1.91 -10.24
CA GLU A 8 7.95 2.81 -9.41
C GLU A 8 7.07 3.85 -8.68
N TRP A 9 6.06 4.38 -9.36
CA TRP A 9 5.12 5.31 -8.72
C TRP A 9 4.30 4.63 -7.63
N VAL A 10 3.79 3.42 -7.88
CA VAL A 10 3.02 2.64 -6.92
C VAL A 10 3.87 2.29 -5.69
N ASP A 11 5.11 1.85 -5.89
CA ASP A 11 6.04 1.57 -4.80
C ASP A 11 6.28 2.80 -3.93
N TRP A 12 6.63 3.92 -4.57
CA TRP A 12 6.86 5.17 -3.86
C TRP A 12 5.61 5.63 -3.09
N PHE A 13 4.43 5.55 -3.71
CA PHE A 13 3.19 5.99 -3.09
C PHE A 13 2.82 5.13 -1.87
N ASN A 14 2.90 3.81 -1.99
CA ASN A 14 2.43 2.89 -0.94
C ASN A 14 3.43 2.71 0.20
N HIS A 15 4.73 2.73 -0.09
CA HIS A 15 5.77 2.34 0.87
C HIS A 15 6.68 3.49 1.32
N ARG A 16 6.68 4.64 0.64
CA ARG A 16 7.63 5.74 0.92
C ARG A 16 6.96 7.09 1.18
N ARG A 17 5.80 7.36 0.58
CA ARG A 17 5.08 8.62 0.76
C ARG A 17 4.43 8.68 2.15
N LEU A 18 4.74 9.72 2.91
CA LEU A 18 4.11 9.98 4.21
C LEU A 18 2.89 10.87 4.06
N LEU A 19 1.83 10.55 4.80
CA LEU A 19 0.56 11.27 4.76
C LEU A 19 0.17 11.79 6.15
N GLU A 20 0.14 13.11 6.31
CA GLU A 20 -0.26 13.77 7.56
C GLU A 20 -1.64 13.32 8.08
N PRO A 21 -2.69 13.15 7.26
CA PRO A 21 -4.03 12.79 7.75
C PRO A 21 -4.12 11.42 8.43
N ILE A 22 -3.21 10.50 8.13
CA ILE A 22 -3.16 9.14 8.70
C ILE A 22 -2.02 8.98 9.72
N GLY A 23 -1.43 10.09 10.16
CA GLY A 23 -0.40 10.10 11.20
C GLY A 23 1.05 10.08 10.69
N ASN A 24 1.29 10.57 9.48
CA ASN A 24 2.63 10.64 8.86
C ASN A 24 3.30 9.27 8.67
N ILE A 25 2.51 8.25 8.34
CA ILE A 25 2.98 6.91 7.99
C ILE A 25 2.66 6.59 6.52
N PRO A 26 3.35 5.61 5.90
CA PRO A 26 3.01 5.14 4.57
C PRO A 26 1.59 4.55 4.49
N PRO A 27 0.89 4.67 3.34
CA PRO A 27 -0.43 4.08 3.15
C PRO A 27 -0.51 2.59 3.49
N ALA A 28 0.45 1.78 3.03
CA ALA A 28 0.44 0.33 3.27
C ALA A 28 0.49 -0.01 4.77
N GLU A 29 1.24 0.76 5.56
CA GLU A 29 1.32 0.58 7.01
C GLU A 29 0.01 1.00 7.70
N ALA A 30 -0.65 2.05 7.22
CA ALA A 30 -1.96 2.45 7.72
C ALA A 30 -3.03 1.39 7.43
N GLU A 31 -3.00 0.78 6.24
CA GLU A 31 -3.90 -0.30 5.86
C GLU A 31 -3.71 -1.54 6.71
N GLU A 32 -2.46 -1.95 6.98
CA GLU A 32 -2.15 -3.08 7.87
C GLU A 32 -2.70 -2.89 9.29
N ARG A 33 -2.64 -1.65 9.80
CA ARG A 33 -3.17 -1.30 11.12
C ARG A 33 -4.70 -1.28 11.16
N TYR A 34 -5.36 -0.86 10.08
CA TYR A 34 -6.80 -0.71 10.01
C TYR A 34 -7.52 -2.02 9.63
N TYR A 35 -6.89 -2.82 8.78
CA TYR A 35 -7.35 -4.15 8.40
C TYR A 35 -6.37 -5.19 8.94
N PRO A 36 -6.44 -5.55 10.24
CA PRO A 36 -5.69 -6.70 10.73
C PRO A 36 -6.14 -7.91 9.90
N MET A 37 -5.15 -8.55 9.27
CA MET A 37 -5.29 -9.56 8.23
C MET A 37 -6.22 -10.71 8.68
N THR A 38 -7.53 -10.52 8.50
CA THR A 38 -8.47 -11.63 8.45
C THR A 38 -8.28 -12.18 7.06
N SER A 39 -7.52 -13.28 6.99
CA SER A 39 -7.22 -14.06 5.80
C SER A 39 -8.26 -13.85 4.70
N THR A 40 -8.01 -12.90 3.79
CA THR A 40 -8.59 -12.99 2.46
C THR A 40 -7.87 -14.17 1.85
N SER A 41 -8.47 -15.34 2.11
CA SER A 41 -8.21 -16.56 1.38
C SER A 41 -8.15 -16.15 -0.07
N ALA A 42 -7.00 -16.35 -0.69
CA ALA A 42 -6.78 -16.16 -2.11
C ALA A 42 -7.91 -16.89 -2.85
N ILE A 43 -8.95 -16.17 -3.26
CA ILE A 43 -9.86 -16.64 -4.30
C ILE A 43 -9.26 -16.22 -5.63
N VAL A 44 -8.22 -16.95 -6.02
CA VAL A 44 -7.95 -17.19 -7.43
C VAL A 44 -7.64 -18.67 -7.60
N ALA A 45 -8.70 -19.45 -7.78
CA ALA A 45 -8.72 -20.67 -8.58
C ALA A 45 -10.01 -20.64 -9.41
#